data_AF-W8RPF4-F1
#
_entry.id   AF-W8RPF4-F1
#
_cell.length_a   1.000
_cell.length_b   1.000
_cell.length_c   1.000
_cell.angle_alpha   90.00
_cell.angle_beta   90.00
_cell.angle_gamma   90.00
#
_symmetry.space_group_name_H-M   'P 1'
#
loop_
_entity.id
_entity.type
_entity.pdbx_description
1 polymer ?
#
loop_
_entity_poly.entity_id
_entity_poly.type
_entity_poly.pdbx_seq_one_letter_code
_entity_poly.pdbx_strand_id
1 'polypeptide(L)'
;MLGVRRRRLRRLRKRMVTQTAERRPTPIPRDRLDKIEAFMAIGANVTVIVTLIIAVLSYREQVNQAKREAAFQFVAAFNDGALLDAQRRFGAEMARVDIRGLRDVTVPRETMATIIDQMVDTSSSPNTLQQDIISIIGYFDSAQVCIDSDTCDGAIILGNLTEIGGRYACLLLPYSDLISRDSLFDGLGDGLRRLIDYETRC
;
A
#
# COMPACT_ATOMS: atom_id res chain seq x y z
N MET A 1 -61.09 -74.35 -6.12
CA MET A 1 -60.52 -73.83 -4.85
C MET A 1 -59.87 -72.44 -5.02
N LEU A 2 -60.65 -71.38 -5.30
CA LEU A 2 -60.11 -70.02 -5.53
C LEU A 2 -60.78 -68.91 -4.69
N GLY A 3 -61.75 -69.24 -3.83
CA GLY A 3 -62.56 -68.25 -3.09
C GLY A 3 -62.01 -67.80 -1.73
N VAL A 4 -61.11 -68.56 -1.11
CA VAL A 4 -60.71 -68.33 0.30
C VAL A 4 -59.52 -67.37 0.44
N ARG A 5 -58.61 -67.31 -0.56
CA ARG A 5 -57.42 -66.43 -0.53
C ARG A 5 -57.73 -64.93 -0.70
N ARG A 6 -58.82 -64.56 -1.38
CA ARG A 6 -59.20 -63.13 -1.57
C ARG A 6 -59.75 -62.47 -0.31
N ARG A 7 -60.24 -63.21 0.70
CA ARG A 7 -60.79 -62.63 1.94
C ARG A 7 -59.72 -62.25 2.97
N ARG A 8 -58.53 -62.87 2.97
CA ARG A 8 -57.44 -62.50 3.90
C ARG A 8 -56.71 -61.20 3.51
N LEU A 9 -56.51 -60.95 2.21
CA LEU A 9 -55.82 -59.73 1.74
C LEU A 9 -56.63 -58.44 1.96
N ARG A 10 -57.97 -58.49 1.99
CA ARG A 10 -58.80 -57.32 2.34
C ARG A 10 -58.74 -56.94 3.82
N ARG A 11 -58.44 -57.87 4.73
CA ARG A 11 -58.35 -57.56 6.17
C ARG A 11 -57.02 -56.91 6.56
N LEU A 12 -55.93 -57.18 5.84
CA LEU A 12 -54.63 -56.53 6.09
C LEU A 12 -54.60 -55.09 5.58
N ARG A 13 -55.22 -54.79 4.42
CA ARG A 13 -55.30 -53.41 3.91
C ARG A 13 -56.15 -52.48 4.79
N LYS A 14 -57.17 -53.01 5.48
CA LYS A 14 -57.97 -52.25 6.46
C LYS A 14 -57.26 -51.95 7.78
N ARG A 15 -56.11 -52.58 8.08
CA ARG A 15 -55.33 -52.28 9.29
C ARG A 15 -54.17 -51.31 9.06
N MET A 16 -53.74 -51.10 7.81
CA MET A 16 -52.70 -50.10 7.50
C MET A 16 -53.26 -48.70 7.19
N VAL A 17 -54.56 -48.56 6.93
CA VAL A 17 -55.18 -47.23 6.65
C VAL A 17 -55.69 -46.55 7.94
N THR A 18 -55.81 -47.26 9.05
CA THR A 18 -56.34 -46.74 10.32
C THR A 18 -55.28 -46.35 11.34
N GLN A 19 -54.01 -46.24 10.93
CA GLN A 19 -52.91 -45.84 11.82
C GLN A 19 -52.09 -44.64 11.34
N THR A 20 -52.55 -43.93 10.31
CA THR A 20 -52.38 -42.46 10.28
C THR A 20 -53.47 -41.86 11.17
N ALA A 21 -53.39 -42.15 12.47
CA ALA A 21 -54.06 -41.36 13.47
C ALA A 21 -53.47 -39.96 13.32
N GLU A 22 -54.26 -39.09 12.71
CA GLU A 22 -54.03 -37.67 12.50
C GLU A 22 -53.64 -37.07 13.85
N ARG A 23 -52.34 -37.06 14.15
CA ARG A 23 -51.78 -36.34 15.29
C ARG A 23 -52.02 -34.88 14.98
N ARG A 24 -53.18 -34.38 15.38
CA ARG A 24 -53.49 -32.95 15.34
C ARG A 24 -52.36 -32.28 16.12
N PRO A 25 -51.56 -31.41 15.48
CA PRO A 25 -50.52 -30.69 16.19
C PRO A 25 -51.19 -29.95 17.34
N THR A 26 -50.77 -30.25 18.56
CA THR A 26 -51.20 -29.50 19.74
C THR A 26 -50.87 -28.03 19.51
N PRO A 27 -51.82 -27.10 19.68
CA PRO A 27 -51.58 -25.68 19.46
C PRO A 27 -50.42 -25.23 20.35
N ILE A 28 -49.38 -24.67 19.72
CA ILE A 28 -48.25 -24.09 20.43
C ILE A 28 -48.80 -22.91 21.25
N PRO A 29 -48.51 -22.81 22.56
CA PRO A 29 -48.97 -21.69 23.37
C PRO A 29 -48.44 -20.36 22.80
N ARG A 30 -49.32 -19.38 22.59
CA ARG A 30 -49.01 -18.09 21.95
C ARG A 30 -47.82 -17.38 22.59
N ASP A 31 -47.71 -17.43 23.91
CA ASP A 31 -46.58 -16.85 24.67
C ASP A 31 -45.20 -17.40 24.27
N ARG A 32 -45.12 -18.61 23.69
CA ARG A 32 -43.86 -19.15 23.16
C ARG A 32 -43.54 -18.61 21.77
N LEU A 33 -44.55 -18.33 20.95
CA LEU A 33 -44.34 -17.72 19.63
C LEU A 33 -43.80 -16.29 19.79
N ASP A 34 -44.41 -15.48 20.66
CA ASP A 34 -43.99 -14.08 20.86
C ASP A 34 -42.54 -13.98 21.39
N LYS A 35 -42.14 -14.92 22.27
CA LYS A 35 -40.75 -15.00 22.74
C LYS A 35 -39.78 -15.39 21.63
N ILE A 36 -40.14 -16.35 20.78
CA ILE A 36 -39.30 -16.77 19.65
C ILE A 36 -39.15 -15.60 18.67
N GLU A 37 -40.23 -14.89 18.36
CA GLU A 37 -40.18 -13.71 17.48
C GLU A 37 -39.28 -12.60 18.05
N ALA A 38 -39.39 -12.30 19.36
CA ALA A 38 -38.52 -11.32 20.01
C ALA A 38 -37.05 -11.73 19.98
N PHE A 39 -36.72 -13.00 20.26
CA PHE A 39 -35.35 -13.50 20.18
C PHE A 39 -34.80 -13.47 18.75
N MET A 40 -35.62 -13.82 17.76
CA MET A 40 -35.23 -13.77 16.34
C MET A 40 -34.99 -12.33 15.89
N ALA A 41 -35.82 -11.37 16.34
CA ALA A 41 -35.64 -9.95 16.05
C ALA A 41 -34.35 -9.39 16.67
N ILE A 42 -34.06 -9.73 17.94
CA ILE A 42 -32.79 -9.37 18.59
C ILE A 42 -31.60 -9.99 17.84
N GLY A 43 -31.69 -11.28 17.49
CA GLY A 43 -30.65 -12.00 16.73
C GLY A 43 -30.37 -11.36 15.37
N ALA A 44 -31.42 -10.97 14.63
CA ALA A 44 -31.29 -10.27 13.36
C ALA A 44 -30.58 -8.92 13.51
N ASN A 45 -30.98 -8.10 14.50
CA ASN A 45 -30.35 -6.82 14.76
C ASN A 45 -28.87 -6.96 15.14
N VAL A 46 -28.53 -7.95 15.99
CA VAL A 46 -27.13 -8.24 16.34
C VAL A 46 -26.33 -8.67 15.12
N THR A 47 -26.91 -9.49 14.25
CA THR A 47 -26.24 -9.96 13.02
C THR A 47 -25.92 -8.79 12.10
N VAL A 48 -26.85 -7.84 11.92
CA VAL A 48 -26.61 -6.63 11.12
C VAL A 48 -25.42 -5.82 11.66
N ILE A 49 -25.34 -5.63 12.98
CA ILE A 49 -24.23 -4.92 13.63
C ILE A 49 -22.90 -5.67 13.40
N VAL A 50 -22.89 -6.99 13.62
CA VAL A 50 -21.69 -7.82 13.43
C VAL A 50 -21.21 -7.78 11.97
N THR A 51 -22.13 -7.89 11.00
CA THR A 51 -21.79 -7.78 9.57
C THR A 51 -21.21 -6.41 9.24
N LEU A 52 -21.75 -5.33 9.79
CA LEU A 52 -21.22 -3.98 9.59
C LEU A 52 -19.81 -3.83 10.18
N ILE A 53 -19.56 -4.39 11.38
CA ILE A 53 -18.21 -4.39 11.99
C ILE A 53 -17.22 -5.14 11.09
N ILE A 54 -17.58 -6.35 10.61
CA ILE A 54 -16.73 -7.13 9.72
C ILE A 54 -16.45 -6.38 8.42
N ALA A 55 -17.46 -5.71 7.84
CA ALA A 55 -17.30 -4.90 6.64
C ALA A 55 -16.30 -3.75 6.84
N VAL A 56 -16.40 -3.02 7.96
CA VAL A 56 -15.46 -1.94 8.30
C VAL A 56 -14.04 -2.48 8.50
N LEU A 57 -13.89 -3.61 9.20
CA LEU A 57 -12.58 -4.24 9.40
C LEU A 57 -11.97 -4.71 8.07
N SER A 58 -12.78 -5.33 7.20
CA SER A 58 -12.34 -5.76 5.87
C SER A 58 -11.91 -4.58 5.00
N TYR A 59 -12.67 -3.48 5.02
CA TYR A 59 -12.32 -2.27 4.28
C TYR A 59 -10.99 -1.68 4.75
N ARG A 60 -10.77 -1.60 6.07
CA ARG A 60 -9.50 -1.11 6.63
C ARG A 60 -8.32 -1.98 6.22
N GLU A 61 -8.49 -3.30 6.23
CA GLU A 61 -7.43 -4.23 5.82
C GLU A 61 -7.11 -4.07 4.32
N GLN A 62 -8.12 -3.94 3.46
CA GLN A 62 -7.91 -3.69 2.02
C GLN A 62 -7.16 -2.37 1.76
N VAL A 63 -7.51 -1.31 2.47
CA VAL A 63 -6.81 -0.02 2.37
C VAL A 63 -5.34 -0.16 2.78
N ASN A 64 -5.06 -0.85 3.89
CA ASN A 64 -3.68 -1.08 4.33
C ASN A 64 -2.88 -1.92 3.33
N GLN A 65 -3.50 -2.95 2.73
CA GLN A 65 -2.86 -3.76 1.70
C GLN A 65 -2.55 -2.93 0.46
N ALA A 66 -3.48 -2.09 0.00
CA ALA A 66 -3.27 -1.20 -1.13
C ALA A 66 -2.12 -0.20 -0.89
N LYS A 67 -2.01 0.38 0.32
CA LYS A 67 -0.91 1.28 0.69
C LYS A 67 0.46 0.58 0.64
N ARG A 68 0.52 -0.67 1.09
CA ARG A 68 1.76 -1.47 1.05
C ARG A 68 2.15 -1.79 -0.38
N GLU A 69 1.19 -2.20 -1.21
CA GLU A 69 1.42 -2.47 -2.62
C GLU A 69 1.93 -1.22 -3.35
N ALA A 70 1.28 -0.06 -3.13
CA ALA A 70 1.72 1.23 -3.67
C ALA A 70 3.15 1.58 -3.22
N ALA A 71 3.48 1.39 -1.93
CA ALA A 71 4.83 1.61 -1.43
C ALA A 71 5.87 0.71 -2.11
N PHE A 72 5.57 -0.58 -2.33
CA PHE A 72 6.45 -1.49 -3.06
C PHE A 72 6.61 -1.10 -4.53
N GLN A 73 5.53 -0.65 -5.18
CA GLN A 73 5.60 -0.15 -6.56
C GLN A 73 6.48 1.10 -6.65
N PHE A 74 6.40 2.02 -5.68
CA PHE A 74 7.30 3.17 -5.59
C PHE A 74 8.76 2.72 -5.47
N VAL A 75 9.07 1.86 -4.50
CA VAL A 75 10.44 1.35 -4.29
C VAL A 75 10.97 0.61 -5.53
N ALA A 76 10.12 -0.15 -6.22
CA ALA A 76 10.47 -0.82 -7.46
C ALA A 76 10.77 0.19 -8.59
N ALA A 77 9.94 1.23 -8.73
CA ALA A 77 10.12 2.28 -9.74
C ALA A 77 11.45 3.03 -9.56
N PHE A 78 11.96 3.15 -8.32
CA PHE A 78 13.29 3.73 -8.11
C PHE A 78 14.40 2.94 -8.81
N ASN A 79 14.25 1.61 -8.86
CA ASN A 79 15.25 0.68 -9.36
C ASN A 79 14.92 0.18 -10.77
N ASP A 80 14.05 0.87 -11.51
CA ASP A 80 13.59 0.44 -12.83
C ASP A 80 13.60 1.58 -13.86
N GLY A 81 13.58 1.20 -15.14
CA GLY A 81 13.38 2.08 -16.29
C GLY A 81 14.27 3.32 -16.30
N ALA A 82 13.63 4.48 -16.55
CA ALA A 82 14.31 5.75 -16.74
C ALA A 82 15.10 6.21 -15.49
N LEU A 83 14.62 5.89 -14.28
CA LEU A 83 15.27 6.36 -13.06
C LEU A 83 16.54 5.55 -12.77
N LEU A 84 16.52 4.24 -12.99
CA LEU A 84 17.73 3.43 -12.90
C LEU A 84 18.80 3.91 -13.91
N ASP A 85 18.37 4.25 -15.12
CA ASP A 85 19.27 4.79 -16.14
C ASP A 85 19.83 6.16 -15.76
N ALA A 86 19.01 7.05 -15.18
CA ALA A 86 19.43 8.33 -14.63
C ALA A 86 20.48 8.15 -13.53
N GLN A 87 20.26 7.23 -12.59
CA GLN A 87 21.21 6.92 -11.52
C GLN A 87 22.54 6.39 -12.07
N ARG A 88 22.49 5.53 -13.09
CA ARG A 88 23.69 4.99 -13.74
C ARG A 88 24.48 6.08 -14.46
N ARG A 89 23.81 6.97 -15.20
CA ARG A 89 24.47 8.10 -15.88
C ARG A 89 25.07 9.07 -14.88
N PHE A 90 24.30 9.45 -13.85
CA PHE A 90 24.79 10.30 -12.77
C PHE A 90 26.02 9.67 -12.08
N GLY A 91 25.94 8.38 -11.72
CA GLY A 91 27.07 7.67 -11.11
C GLY A 91 28.30 7.57 -12.02
N ALA A 92 28.10 7.41 -13.33
CA ALA A 92 29.20 7.37 -14.30
C ALA A 92 29.91 8.72 -14.44
N GLU A 93 29.15 9.83 -14.44
CA GLU A 93 29.72 11.18 -14.47
C GLU A 93 30.40 11.51 -13.13
N MET A 94 29.79 11.14 -12.01
CA MET A 94 30.36 11.33 -10.68
C MET A 94 31.67 10.55 -10.50
N ALA A 95 31.81 9.38 -11.12
CA ALA A 95 33.05 8.60 -11.10
C ALA A 95 34.21 9.23 -11.90
N ARG A 96 33.92 10.19 -12.80
CA ARG A 96 34.93 10.96 -13.54
C ARG A 96 35.45 12.15 -12.73
N VAL A 97 34.64 12.69 -11.84
CA VAL A 97 35.08 13.64 -10.83
C VAL A 97 36.01 12.88 -9.89
N ASP A 98 37.28 13.25 -9.79
CA ASP A 98 38.24 12.55 -8.91
C ASP A 98 37.98 12.88 -7.42
N ILE A 99 36.87 12.37 -6.89
CA ILE A 99 36.45 12.53 -5.49
C ILE A 99 37.38 11.77 -4.53
N ARG A 100 38.26 10.90 -5.05
CA ARG A 100 39.16 10.10 -4.21
C ARG A 100 40.09 10.99 -3.41
N GLY A 101 40.45 12.16 -3.95
CA GLY A 101 41.25 13.17 -3.25
C GLY A 101 40.50 13.87 -2.10
N LEU A 102 39.18 13.73 -2.01
CA LEU A 102 38.34 14.31 -0.95
C LEU A 102 38.04 13.32 0.17
N ARG A 103 38.63 12.11 0.13
CA ARG A 103 38.48 11.13 1.18
C ARG A 103 39.05 11.69 2.49
N ASP A 104 38.26 11.58 3.56
CA ASP A 104 38.57 12.11 4.90
C ASP A 104 38.65 13.64 5.00
N VAL A 105 38.20 14.37 3.97
CA VAL A 105 38.04 15.82 4.00
C VAL A 105 36.57 16.16 4.24
N THR A 106 36.29 17.00 5.24
CA THR A 106 34.96 17.60 5.40
C THR A 106 34.75 18.63 4.29
N VAL A 107 33.98 18.26 3.26
CA VAL A 107 33.66 19.13 2.13
C VAL A 107 32.49 20.03 2.52
N PRO A 108 32.62 21.36 2.47
CA PRO A 108 31.49 22.26 2.69
C PRO A 108 30.36 21.98 1.69
N ARG A 109 29.11 22.12 2.14
CA ARG A 109 27.92 21.86 1.31
C ARG A 109 27.91 22.68 0.02
N GLU A 110 28.29 23.95 0.11
CA GLU A 110 28.41 24.85 -1.05
C GLU A 110 29.46 24.37 -2.06
N THR A 111 30.57 23.80 -1.59
CA THR A 111 31.60 23.22 -2.46
C THR A 111 31.06 21.99 -3.21
N MET A 112 30.24 21.16 -2.56
CA MET A 112 29.59 20.04 -3.24
C MET A 112 28.65 20.54 -4.36
N ALA A 113 27.87 21.60 -4.08
CA ALA A 113 27.02 22.22 -5.09
C ALA A 113 27.83 22.65 -6.33
N THR A 114 28.96 23.34 -6.12
CA THR A 114 29.86 23.78 -7.20
C THR A 114 30.49 22.61 -7.95
N ILE A 115 30.86 21.53 -7.26
CA ILE A 115 31.42 20.33 -7.91
C ILE A 115 30.37 19.69 -8.83
N ILE A 116 29.14 19.54 -8.36
CA ILE A 116 28.05 18.96 -9.17
C ILE A 116 27.70 19.89 -10.33
N ASP A 117 27.64 21.20 -10.10
CA ASP A 117 27.40 22.20 -11.14
C ASP A 117 28.45 22.14 -12.25
N GLN A 118 29.74 22.15 -11.88
CA GLN A 118 30.85 22.00 -12.81
C GLN A 118 30.82 20.65 -13.54
N MET A 119 30.44 19.56 -12.86
CA MET A 119 30.27 18.25 -13.49
C MET A 119 29.15 18.27 -14.55
N VAL A 120 28.05 18.98 -14.28
CA VAL A 120 26.97 19.17 -15.25
C VAL A 120 27.45 19.96 -16.46
N ASP A 121 28.12 21.09 -16.23
CA ASP A 121 28.63 21.97 -17.28
C ASP A 121 29.70 21.31 -18.17
N THR A 122 30.52 20.44 -17.58
CA THR A 122 31.60 19.73 -18.30
C THR A 122 31.17 18.38 -18.87
N SER A 123 29.95 17.94 -18.60
CA SER A 123 29.40 16.71 -19.17
C SER A 123 29.30 16.82 -20.69
N SER A 124 29.44 15.68 -21.39
CA SER A 124 29.15 15.62 -22.82
C SER A 124 27.67 15.87 -23.14
N SER A 125 26.79 15.75 -22.13
CA SER A 125 25.34 15.88 -22.26
C SER A 125 24.73 16.67 -21.09
N PRO A 126 25.04 17.99 -20.93
CA PRO A 126 24.67 18.76 -19.73
C PRO A 126 23.17 18.74 -19.43
N ASN A 127 22.34 19.01 -20.45
CA ASN A 127 20.88 19.04 -20.30
C ASN A 127 20.32 17.68 -19.85
N THR A 128 20.87 16.58 -20.37
CA THR A 128 20.43 15.22 -20.00
C THR A 128 20.80 14.92 -18.56
N LEU A 129 22.03 15.24 -18.13
CA LEU A 129 22.48 15.01 -16.76
C LEU A 129 21.71 15.88 -15.76
N GLN A 130 21.43 17.13 -16.10
CA GLN A 130 20.59 18.00 -15.28
C GLN A 130 19.16 17.44 -15.13
N GLN A 131 18.55 16.98 -16.22
CA GLN A 131 17.23 16.33 -16.18
C GLN A 131 17.25 15.02 -15.37
N ASP A 132 18.33 14.24 -15.44
CA ASP A 132 18.51 13.03 -14.64
C ASP A 132 18.55 13.37 -13.15
N ILE A 133 19.31 14.40 -12.76
CA ILE A 133 19.38 14.87 -11.38
C ILE A 133 18.01 15.35 -10.88
N ILE A 134 17.30 16.16 -11.68
CA ILE A 134 15.94 16.62 -11.37
C ILE A 134 14.99 15.43 -11.21
N SER A 135 15.11 14.41 -12.07
CA SER A 135 14.27 13.20 -12.00
C SER A 135 14.53 12.41 -10.71
N ILE A 136 15.80 12.27 -10.31
CA ILE A 136 16.18 11.60 -9.06
C ILE A 136 15.61 12.37 -7.87
N ILE A 137 15.79 13.69 -7.81
CA ILE A 137 15.28 14.53 -6.70
C ILE A 137 13.75 14.49 -6.66
N GLY A 138 13.10 14.71 -7.81
CA GLY A 138 11.64 14.73 -7.93
C GLY A 138 10.98 13.38 -7.58
N TYR A 139 11.71 12.27 -7.72
CA TYR A 139 11.24 10.98 -7.21
C TYR A 139 11.09 10.99 -5.69
N PHE A 140 12.03 11.56 -4.94
CA PHE A 140 11.93 11.66 -3.47
C PHE A 140 10.84 12.66 -3.04
N ASP A 141 10.66 13.74 -3.79
CA ASP A 141 9.54 14.67 -3.57
C ASP A 141 8.19 13.95 -3.75
N SER A 142 8.07 13.14 -4.80
CA SER A 142 6.87 12.32 -5.06
C SER A 142 6.65 11.25 -3.97
N ALA A 143 7.73 10.63 -3.49
CA ALA A 143 7.65 9.67 -2.39
C ALA A 143 7.16 10.34 -1.10
N GLN A 144 7.66 11.54 -0.78
CA GLN A 144 7.22 12.32 0.38
C GLN A 144 5.73 12.67 0.26
N VAL A 145 5.27 13.14 -0.89
CA VAL A 145 3.85 13.42 -1.13
C VAL A 145 3.03 12.15 -0.88
N CYS A 146 3.47 10.98 -1.36
CA CYS A 146 2.73 9.74 -1.15
C CYS A 146 2.59 9.35 0.33
N ILE A 147 3.59 9.67 1.15
CA ILE A 147 3.55 9.46 2.60
C ILE A 147 2.61 10.49 3.25
N ASP A 148 2.77 11.77 2.90
CA ASP A 148 1.99 12.87 3.49
C ASP A 148 0.49 12.76 3.16
N SER A 149 0.13 12.24 1.98
CA SER A 149 -1.26 11.96 1.60
C SER A 149 -1.81 10.64 2.15
N ASP A 150 -1.05 9.92 2.98
CA ASP A 150 -1.42 8.62 3.56
C ASP A 150 -1.82 7.58 2.48
N THR A 151 -1.24 7.67 1.29
CA THR A 151 -1.49 6.77 0.15
C THR A 151 -0.47 5.64 0.07
N CYS A 152 0.71 5.82 0.67
CA CYS A 152 1.76 4.82 0.78
C CYS A 152 2.03 4.44 2.23
N ASP A 153 2.46 3.20 2.46
CA ASP A 153 3.05 2.80 3.75
C ASP A 153 4.44 3.45 3.90
N GLY A 154 4.50 4.55 4.65
CA GLY A 154 5.74 5.31 4.84
C GLY A 154 6.86 4.52 5.51
N ALA A 155 6.55 3.53 6.35
CA ALA A 155 7.58 2.70 6.98
C ALA A 155 8.32 1.84 5.95
N ILE A 156 7.61 1.34 4.94
CA ILE A 156 8.22 0.59 3.84
C ILE A 156 9.09 1.51 2.99
N ILE A 157 8.59 2.69 2.61
CA ILE A 157 9.35 3.65 1.79
C ILE A 157 10.63 4.07 2.52
N LEU A 158 10.51 4.54 3.76
CA LEU A 158 11.66 4.96 4.56
C LEU A 158 12.62 3.79 4.79
N GLY A 159 12.13 2.60 5.13
CA GLY A 159 12.97 1.43 5.35
C GLY A 159 13.84 1.04 4.15
N ASN A 160 13.37 1.27 2.91
CA ASN A 160 14.09 0.91 1.69
C ASN A 160 14.90 2.06 1.10
N LEU A 161 14.46 3.31 1.26
CA LEU A 161 15.07 4.46 0.59
C LEU A 161 15.99 5.29 1.48
N THR A 162 15.94 5.15 2.81
CA THR A 162 16.68 6.04 3.72
C THR A 162 18.19 6.06 3.46
N GLU A 163 18.81 4.89 3.24
CA GLU A 163 20.27 4.83 3.03
C GLU A 163 20.67 5.46 1.69
N ILE A 164 20.00 5.05 0.60
CA ILE A 164 20.32 5.53 -0.75
C ILE A 164 19.97 7.00 -0.89
N GLY A 165 18.77 7.37 -0.44
CA GLY A 165 18.36 8.74 -0.35
C GLY A 165 19.38 9.57 0.43
N GLY A 166 19.96 9.04 1.51
CA GLY A 166 20.89 9.80 2.35
C GLY A 166 22.12 10.25 1.56
N ARG A 167 22.64 9.34 0.73
CA ARG A 167 23.75 9.61 -0.19
C ARG A 167 23.36 10.68 -1.22
N TYR A 168 22.17 10.56 -1.82
CA TYR A 168 21.68 11.56 -2.76
C TYR A 168 21.40 12.91 -2.09
N ALA A 169 20.90 12.94 -0.86
CA ALA A 169 20.69 14.17 -0.10
C ALA A 169 22.01 14.89 0.13
N CYS A 170 23.05 14.20 0.60
CA CYS A 170 24.38 14.78 0.80
C CYS A 170 24.96 15.41 -0.47
N LEU A 171 24.74 14.77 -1.62
CA LEU A 171 25.32 15.20 -2.90
C LEU A 171 24.46 16.26 -3.60
N LEU A 172 23.16 16.03 -3.68
CA LEU A 172 22.26 16.74 -4.58
C LEU A 172 21.48 17.87 -3.91
N LEU A 173 21.26 17.88 -2.59
CA LEU A 173 20.49 18.96 -1.97
C LEU A 173 21.12 20.34 -2.19
N PRO A 174 22.43 20.54 -1.98
CA PRO A 174 23.07 21.84 -2.24
C PRO A 174 22.93 22.30 -3.70
N TYR A 175 22.95 21.35 -4.64
CA TYR A 175 22.77 21.63 -6.06
C TYR A 175 21.30 21.88 -6.44
N SER A 176 20.36 21.17 -5.81
CA SER A 176 18.92 21.38 -5.98
C SER A 176 18.50 22.79 -5.57
N ASP A 177 19.16 23.36 -4.57
CA ASP A 177 18.96 24.74 -4.14
C ASP A 177 19.44 25.77 -5.16
N LEU A 178 20.45 25.45 -5.97
CA LEU A 178 20.86 26.28 -7.10
C LEU A 178 19.80 26.19 -8.22
N ILE A 179 19.44 24.97 -8.62
CA ILE A 179 18.44 24.76 -9.70
C ILE A 179 17.09 25.38 -9.34
N SER A 180 16.60 25.20 -8.11
CA SER A 180 15.31 25.72 -7.67
C SER A 180 15.23 27.25 -7.82
N ARG A 181 16.31 27.96 -7.44
CA ARG A 181 16.43 29.41 -7.59
C ARG A 181 16.45 29.85 -9.05
N ASP A 182 17.13 29.11 -9.92
CA ASP A 182 17.31 29.50 -11.32
C ASP A 182 16.12 29.11 -12.21
N SER A 183 15.42 28.02 -11.88
CA SER A 183 14.39 27.41 -12.73
C SER A 183 12.95 27.56 -12.20
N LEU A 184 12.75 28.26 -11.07
CA LEU A 184 11.45 28.48 -10.44
C LEU A 184 10.71 27.18 -10.05
N PHE A 185 11.46 26.13 -9.72
CA PHE A 185 10.88 24.90 -9.17
C PHE A 185 10.75 25.02 -7.65
N ASP A 186 9.64 25.62 -7.21
CA ASP A 186 9.31 25.70 -5.79
C ASP A 186 9.14 24.29 -5.21
N GLY A 187 9.86 23.99 -4.14
CA GLY A 187 9.77 22.73 -3.40
C GLY A 187 10.61 21.57 -3.94
N LEU A 188 11.43 21.77 -4.98
CA LEU A 188 12.35 20.73 -5.46
C LEU A 188 13.34 20.36 -4.34
N GLY A 189 13.37 19.07 -3.97
CA GLY A 189 14.24 18.54 -2.93
C GLY A 189 13.65 18.56 -1.52
N ASP A 190 12.44 19.07 -1.32
CA ASP A 190 11.78 19.04 0.00
C ASP A 190 11.53 17.61 0.49
N GLY A 191 11.26 16.67 -0.43
CA GLY A 191 11.16 15.26 -0.10
C GLY A 191 12.49 14.69 0.39
N LEU A 192 13.61 14.99 -0.27
CA LEU A 192 14.93 14.60 0.21
C LEU A 192 15.24 15.18 1.60
N ARG A 193 14.86 16.43 1.88
CA ARG A 193 15.07 17.06 3.20
C ARG A 193 14.22 16.44 4.30
N ARG A 194 12.99 16.03 4.01
CA ARG A 194 12.05 15.50 5.01
C ARG A 194 12.23 14.01 5.26
N LEU A 195 12.48 13.24 4.20
CA LEU A 195 12.67 11.79 4.29
C LEU A 195 13.99 11.45 5.01
N ILE A 196 14.92 12.40 5.06
CA ILE A 196 16.30 12.14 5.48
C ILE A 196 16.69 13.20 6.46
N ASP A 197 17.20 12.75 7.61
CA ASP A 197 17.83 13.63 8.59
C ASP A 197 19.15 14.16 8.03
N TYR A 198 19.04 15.11 7.10
CA TYR A 198 20.13 15.68 6.32
C TYR A 198 21.15 16.38 7.22
N GLU A 199 20.70 17.00 8.30
CA GLU A 199 21.56 17.76 9.20
C GLU A 199 22.49 16.87 10.03
N THR A 200 22.10 15.63 10.33
CA THR A 200 22.91 14.73 11.16
C THR A 200 23.72 13.72 10.36
N ARG A 201 23.38 13.50 9.09
CA ARG A 201 23.97 12.44 8.25
C ARG A 201 24.90 12.93 7.14
N CYS A 202 24.91 14.24 6.90
CA CYS A 202 25.81 14.96 6.00
C CYS A 202 26.45 16.14 6.79
#